data_AF-A0A972IIY9-F1
#
_entry.id   AF-A0A972IIY9-F1
#
_cell.length_a   1.000
_cell.length_b   1.000
_cell.length_c   1.000
_cell.angle_alpha   90.00
_cell.angle_beta   90.00
_cell.angle_gamma   90.00
#
_symmetry.space_group_name_H-M   'P 1'
#
loop_
_entity.id
_entity.type
_entity.pdbx_description
1 polymer ?
#
loop_
_entity_poly.entity_id
_entity_poly.type
_entity_poly.pdbx_seq_one_letter_code
_entity_poly.pdbx_strand_id
1 'polypeptide(L)'
;MIREQALAHLKALGARPGETVEFSWFIFRLTETAGQLDIEALDFQQIASFTKDFRRVDQIHSAQMQVLREEQAAPAFCNLRQVAACSKSYAPGSPHAFISRVAGAEGDQSGWYVGVVDDPLDVHNPDNVGIKSLYEISIKDRRLLPYWLLPPGYRVVFEGGQPEVFRC
;
A
#
# COMPACT_ATOMS: atom_id res chain seq x y z
N MET A 1 -0.82 8.25 -16.77
CA MET A 1 -0.57 6.83 -16.46
C MET A 1 0.72 6.78 -15.66
N ILE A 2 0.76 5.99 -14.58
CA ILE A 2 1.83 6.04 -13.59
C ILE A 2 3.18 5.61 -14.17
N ARG A 3 3.14 4.72 -15.17
CA ARG A 3 4.32 4.21 -15.87
C ARG A 3 5.12 5.32 -16.54
N GLU A 4 4.48 6.16 -17.35
CA GLU A 4 5.14 7.21 -18.13
C GLU A 4 5.72 8.29 -17.21
N GLN A 5 5.00 8.61 -16.13
CA GLN A 5 5.46 9.56 -15.11
C GLN A 5 6.70 9.02 -14.39
N ALA A 6 6.64 7.77 -13.92
CA ALA A 6 7.77 7.11 -13.27
C ALA A 6 8.98 7.02 -14.22
N LEU A 7 8.79 6.54 -15.45
CA LEU A 7 9.87 6.38 -16.41
C LEU A 7 10.51 7.71 -16.81
N ALA A 8 9.73 8.77 -17.03
CA ALA A 8 10.25 10.09 -17.33
C ALA A 8 11.06 10.67 -16.17
N HIS A 9 10.55 10.52 -14.94
CA HIS A 9 11.25 10.95 -13.73
C HIS A 9 12.58 10.19 -13.52
N LEU A 10 12.56 8.87 -13.65
CA LEU A 10 13.74 8.03 -13.47
C LEU A 10 14.81 8.29 -14.54
N LYS A 11 14.42 8.57 -15.79
CA LYS A 11 15.34 9.00 -16.84
C LYS A 11 16.00 10.34 -16.49
N ALA A 12 15.24 11.29 -15.97
CA ALA A 12 15.77 12.59 -15.56
C ALA A 12 16.79 12.47 -14.40
N LEU A 13 16.64 11.46 -13.54
CA LEU A 13 17.58 11.15 -12.46
C LEU A 13 18.80 10.34 -12.90
N GLY A 14 18.89 9.93 -14.17
CA GLY A 14 19.98 9.10 -14.67
C GLY A 14 20.00 7.68 -14.10
N ALA A 15 18.83 7.15 -13.72
CA ALA A 15 18.69 5.79 -13.19
C ALA A 15 19.12 4.73 -14.22
N ARG A 16 19.62 3.59 -13.74
CA ARG A 16 20.24 2.56 -14.59
C ARG A 16 19.49 1.23 -14.53
N PRO A 17 19.51 0.42 -15.61
CA PRO A 17 18.98 -0.93 -15.58
C PRO A 17 19.63 -1.78 -14.46
N GLY A 18 18.85 -2.67 -13.86
CA GLY A 18 19.29 -3.55 -12.77
C GLY A 18 18.98 -3.03 -11.36
N GLU A 19 18.58 -1.76 -11.24
CA GLU A 19 18.18 -1.15 -9.97
C GLU A 19 16.70 -1.45 -9.64
N THR A 20 16.35 -1.33 -8.35
CA THR A 20 14.96 -1.30 -7.90
C THR A 20 14.73 0.04 -7.22
N VAL A 21 13.71 0.76 -7.67
CA VAL A 21 13.40 2.11 -7.21
C VAL A 21 11.98 2.19 -6.68
N GLU A 22 11.77 3.17 -5.83
CA GLU A 22 10.46 3.55 -5.34
C GLU A 22 10.04 4.83 -6.05
N PHE A 23 8.80 4.84 -6.54
CA PHE A 23 8.20 6.05 -7.08
C PHE A 23 6.76 6.11 -6.62
N SER A 24 6.45 7.15 -5.84
CA SER A 24 5.21 7.23 -5.06
C SER A 24 5.08 6.00 -4.15
N TRP A 25 3.91 5.36 -4.13
CA TRP A 25 3.61 4.13 -3.40
C TRP A 25 4.26 2.87 -3.99
N PHE A 26 4.66 2.89 -5.27
CA PHE A 26 5.01 1.67 -6.02
C PHE A 26 6.52 1.40 -6.06
N ILE A 27 6.84 0.12 -6.24
CA ILE A 27 8.20 -0.36 -6.47
C ILE A 27 8.34 -0.77 -7.93
N PHE A 28 9.38 -0.28 -8.59
CA PHE A 28 9.71 -0.59 -9.97
C PHE A 28 11.10 -1.22 -10.08
N ARG A 29 11.23 -2.22 -10.95
CA ARG A 29 12.52 -2.74 -11.40
C ARG A 29 12.88 -2.05 -12.70
N LEU A 30 14.07 -1.45 -12.75
CA LEU A 30 14.59 -0.86 -13.98
C LEU A 30 15.18 -1.95 -14.87
N THR A 31 14.75 -1.94 -16.13
CA THR A 31 15.14 -2.91 -17.14
C THR A 31 15.62 -2.19 -18.39
N GLU A 32 16.11 -2.96 -19.35
CA GLU A 32 16.49 -2.44 -20.66
C GLU A 32 15.69 -3.18 -21.73
N THR A 33 15.00 -2.42 -22.57
CA THR A 33 14.29 -2.94 -23.74
C THR A 33 14.82 -2.20 -24.97
N ALA A 34 15.42 -2.92 -25.91
CA ALA A 34 15.96 -2.37 -27.16
C ALA A 34 16.93 -1.18 -26.98
N GLY A 35 17.85 -1.26 -26.01
CA GLY A 35 18.84 -0.22 -25.76
C GLY A 35 18.31 0.98 -24.97
N GLN A 36 17.08 0.93 -24.46
CA GLN A 36 16.45 2.01 -23.72
C GLN A 36 16.01 1.57 -22.33
N LEU A 37 16.10 2.50 -21.38
CA LEU A 37 15.56 2.32 -20.04
C LEU A 37 14.05 2.05 -20.12
N ASP A 38 13.65 0.98 -19.44
CA ASP A 38 12.28 0.53 -19.29
C ASP A 38 12.02 0.13 -17.83
N ILE A 39 10.77 -0.09 -17.45
CA ILE A 39 10.40 -0.42 -16.08
C ILE A 39 9.37 -1.55 -16.02
N GLU A 40 9.49 -2.35 -14.97
CA GLU A 40 8.51 -3.34 -14.56
C GLU A 40 8.00 -2.99 -13.18
N ALA A 41 6.69 -3.13 -12.95
CA ALA A 41 6.09 -2.91 -11.64
C ALA A 41 6.11 -4.18 -10.81
N LEU A 42 6.17 -4.03 -9.49
CA LEU A 42 5.92 -5.12 -8.58
C LEU A 42 4.50 -5.68 -8.80
N ASP A 43 4.38 -7.00 -8.89
CA ASP A 43 3.13 -7.68 -9.21
C ASP A 43 2.24 -7.81 -7.96
N PHE A 44 0.96 -7.49 -8.09
CA PHE A 44 -0.03 -7.65 -7.00
C PHE A 44 -0.78 -8.99 -7.08
N GLN A 45 -0.40 -9.89 -7.99
CA GLN A 45 -0.92 -11.25 -8.12
C GLN A 45 0.02 -12.30 -7.52
N GLN A 46 1.32 -12.14 -7.70
CA GLN A 46 2.33 -13.06 -7.22
C GLN A 46 3.39 -12.35 -6.38
N ILE A 47 3.62 -12.85 -5.17
CA ILE A 47 4.63 -12.30 -4.26
C ILE A 47 6.01 -12.32 -4.92
N ALA A 48 6.77 -11.23 -4.72
CA ALA A 48 8.13 -11.03 -5.21
C ALA A 48 8.29 -11.20 -6.75
N SER A 49 7.22 -11.00 -7.51
CA SER A 49 7.25 -10.98 -8.98
C SER A 49 7.19 -9.55 -9.52
N PHE A 50 7.66 -9.36 -10.74
CA PHE A 50 7.59 -8.10 -11.48
C PHE A 50 6.89 -8.32 -12.82
N THR A 51 6.16 -7.31 -13.29
CA THR A 51 5.36 -7.39 -14.52
C THR A 51 5.50 -6.13 -15.37
N LYS A 52 5.42 -6.31 -16.70
CA LYS A 52 5.28 -5.22 -17.68
C LYS A 52 3.83 -4.76 -17.86
N ASP A 53 2.87 -5.43 -17.22
CA ASP A 53 1.47 -5.06 -17.25
C ASP A 53 1.13 -4.08 -16.11
N PHE A 54 0.96 -2.80 -16.47
CA PHE A 54 0.70 -1.73 -15.50
C PHE A 54 -0.78 -1.52 -15.20
N ARG A 55 -1.71 -2.26 -15.84
CA ARG A 55 -3.16 -2.05 -15.67
C ARG A 55 -3.58 -2.07 -14.20
N ARG A 56 -3.01 -2.99 -13.41
CA ARG A 56 -3.30 -3.11 -11.98
C ARG A 56 -2.77 -1.92 -11.18
N VAL A 57 -1.55 -1.48 -11.49
CA VAL A 57 -0.89 -0.34 -10.84
C VAL A 57 -1.68 0.93 -11.08
N ASP A 58 -2.09 1.17 -12.33
CA ASP A 58 -2.92 2.32 -12.70
C ASP A 58 -4.30 2.28 -12.01
N GLN A 59 -4.92 1.10 -11.89
CA GLN A 59 -6.17 0.93 -11.13
C GLN A 59 -6.00 1.28 -9.65
N ILE A 60 -4.93 0.79 -9.01
CA ILE A 60 -4.63 1.07 -7.60
C ILE A 60 -4.40 2.57 -7.42
N HIS A 61 -3.54 3.16 -8.25
CA HIS A 61 -3.25 4.59 -8.19
C HIS A 61 -4.52 5.43 -8.35
N SER A 62 -5.37 5.07 -9.33
CA SER A 62 -6.63 5.78 -9.57
C SER A 62 -7.58 5.68 -8.38
N ALA A 63 -7.70 4.50 -7.76
CA ALA A 63 -8.52 4.29 -6.57
C ALA A 63 -7.99 5.09 -5.36
N GLN A 64 -6.68 5.11 -5.16
CA GLN A 64 -6.05 5.92 -4.11
C GLN A 64 -6.30 7.42 -4.30
N MET A 65 -6.13 7.91 -5.53
CA MET A 65 -6.42 9.32 -5.85
C MET A 65 -7.92 9.65 -5.74
N GLN A 66 -8.80 8.68 -5.96
CA GLN A 66 -10.23 8.86 -5.75
C GLN A 66 -10.56 9.01 -4.27
N VAL A 67 -10.10 8.08 -3.42
CA VAL A 67 -10.30 8.14 -1.96
C VAL A 67 -9.79 9.45 -1.37
N LEU A 68 -8.59 9.89 -1.76
CA LEU A 68 -8.03 11.17 -1.28
C LEU A 68 -8.88 12.38 -1.70
N ARG A 69 -9.46 12.37 -2.90
CA ARG A 69 -10.34 13.45 -3.38
C ARG A 69 -11.68 13.47 -2.64
N GLU A 70 -12.29 12.30 -2.45
CA GLU A 70 -13.54 12.16 -1.70
C GLU A 70 -13.36 12.64 -0.26
N GLU A 71 -12.24 12.28 0.36
CA GLU A 71 -11.89 12.72 1.70
C GLU A 71 -11.25 14.12 1.77
N GLN A 72 -11.05 14.81 0.64
CA GLN A 72 -10.37 16.11 0.60
C GLN A 72 -9.05 16.10 1.40
N ALA A 73 -8.34 14.97 1.36
CA ALA A 73 -7.16 14.70 2.17
C ALA A 73 -5.89 14.87 1.33
N ALA A 74 -4.85 15.45 1.94
CA ALA A 74 -3.51 15.39 1.36
C ALA A 74 -2.95 13.97 1.52
N PRO A 75 -2.24 13.44 0.52
CA PRO A 75 -1.60 12.14 0.63
C PRO A 75 -0.51 12.17 1.72
N ALA A 76 -0.53 11.19 2.62
CA ALA A 76 0.62 10.88 3.46
C ALA A 76 1.34 9.67 2.88
N PHE A 77 2.48 9.90 2.25
CA PHE A 77 3.18 8.84 1.55
C PHE A 77 3.67 7.75 2.51
N CYS A 78 3.47 6.52 2.06
CA CYS A 78 4.14 5.32 2.53
C CYS A 78 4.56 4.52 1.31
N ASN A 79 5.41 3.51 1.48
CA ASN A 79 5.82 2.62 0.40
C ASN A 79 5.49 1.16 0.73
N LEU A 80 5.55 0.30 -0.30
CA LEU A 80 5.25 -1.12 -0.18
C LEU A 80 6.21 -1.92 0.72
N ARG A 81 7.40 -1.39 1.03
CA ARG A 81 8.39 -2.02 1.92
C ARG A 81 8.11 -1.75 3.38
N GLN A 82 7.51 -0.59 3.69
CA GLN A 82 7.12 -0.25 5.04
C GLN A 82 6.13 -1.28 5.60
N VAL A 83 6.12 -1.38 6.93
CA VAL A 83 5.37 -2.39 7.66
C VAL A 83 4.17 -1.79 8.37
N ALA A 84 3.18 -2.63 8.62
CA ALA A 84 2.04 -2.37 9.48
C ALA A 84 2.02 -3.38 10.63
N ALA A 85 1.52 -2.93 11.77
CA ALA A 85 1.10 -3.80 12.83
C ALA A 85 -0.22 -4.48 12.42
N CYS A 86 -0.34 -5.78 12.65
CA CYS A 86 -1.49 -6.57 12.24
C CYS A 86 -1.92 -7.46 13.40
N SER A 87 -3.19 -7.38 13.80
CA SER A 87 -3.75 -8.34 14.73
C SER A 87 -3.55 -9.76 14.22
N LYS A 88 -3.20 -10.70 15.10
CA LYS A 88 -3.17 -12.13 14.77
C LYS A 88 -4.57 -12.71 14.52
N SER A 89 -5.62 -12.04 14.96
CA SER A 89 -7.03 -12.38 14.64
C SER A 89 -7.42 -12.00 13.21
N TYR A 90 -6.67 -11.10 12.57
CA TYR A 90 -6.98 -10.65 11.22
C TYR A 90 -6.73 -11.74 10.17
N ALA A 91 -7.74 -11.99 9.34
CA ALA A 91 -7.65 -12.81 8.15
C ALA A 91 -8.00 -11.98 6.90
N PRO A 92 -7.27 -12.14 5.79
CA PRO A 92 -7.62 -11.51 4.52
C PRO A 92 -9.06 -11.80 4.11
N GLY A 93 -9.78 -10.77 3.67
CA GLY A 93 -11.19 -10.91 3.29
C GLY A 93 -12.18 -10.87 4.45
N SER A 94 -11.72 -10.75 5.71
CA SER A 94 -12.61 -10.65 6.87
C SER A 94 -13.62 -9.50 6.72
N PRO A 95 -14.92 -9.72 6.98
CA PRO A 95 -15.94 -8.66 6.92
C PRO A 95 -15.84 -7.70 8.11
N HIS A 96 -15.19 -8.09 9.21
CA HIS A 96 -15.00 -7.24 10.38
C HIS A 96 -13.62 -6.57 10.38
N ALA A 97 -12.88 -6.64 9.27
CA ALA A 97 -11.58 -5.99 9.19
C ALA A 97 -11.70 -4.47 9.31
N PHE A 98 -10.71 -3.85 9.91
CA PHE A 98 -10.50 -2.40 9.81
C PHE A 98 -9.02 -2.09 9.69
N ILE A 99 -8.72 -0.89 9.19
CA ILE A 99 -7.39 -0.28 9.29
C ILE A 99 -7.48 1.07 9.95
N SER A 100 -6.44 1.44 10.69
CA SER A 100 -6.28 2.79 11.23
C SER A 100 -4.85 3.25 11.06
N ARG A 101 -4.67 4.56 10.84
CA ARG A 101 -3.34 5.17 10.73
C ARG A 101 -3.07 6.10 11.88
N VAL A 102 -2.00 5.83 12.62
CA VAL A 102 -1.53 6.67 13.73
C VAL A 102 -0.37 7.56 13.30
N ALA A 103 -0.21 8.69 13.98
CA ALA A 103 0.91 9.60 13.79
C ALA A 103 2.16 9.09 14.53
N GLY A 104 3.32 9.68 14.23
CA GLY A 104 4.56 9.39 14.96
C GLY A 104 5.24 8.07 14.59
N ALA A 105 4.88 7.46 13.46
CA ALA A 105 5.62 6.33 12.93
C ALA A 105 6.99 6.76 12.38
N GLU A 106 8.04 6.02 12.71
CA GLU A 106 9.42 6.31 12.32
C GLU A 106 10.04 5.14 11.52
N GLY A 107 11.01 5.46 10.66
CA GLY A 107 11.74 4.48 9.85
C GLY A 107 10.83 3.65 8.94
N ASP A 108 10.90 2.32 9.07
CA ASP A 108 10.13 1.37 8.26
C ASP A 108 8.66 1.24 8.69
N GLN A 109 8.25 1.88 9.79
CA GLN A 109 6.86 1.83 10.25
C GLN A 109 6.00 2.77 9.41
N SER A 110 4.91 2.26 8.84
CA SER A 110 3.99 3.06 8.05
C SER A 110 2.96 3.86 8.88
N GLY A 111 2.84 3.49 10.17
CA GLY A 111 1.79 3.96 11.07
C GLY A 111 0.44 3.26 10.87
N TRP A 112 0.34 2.33 9.91
CA TRP A 112 -0.86 1.52 9.73
C TRP A 112 -0.96 0.40 10.76
N TYR A 113 -2.17 0.23 11.26
CA TYR A 113 -2.61 -0.94 12.01
C TYR A 113 -3.74 -1.63 11.23
N VAL A 114 -3.69 -2.96 11.16
CA VAL A 114 -4.74 -3.82 10.57
C VAL A 114 -5.33 -4.67 11.68
N GLY A 115 -6.64 -4.54 11.91
CA GLY A 115 -7.33 -5.20 13.00
C GLY A 115 -8.68 -5.78 12.60
N VAL A 116 -9.38 -6.29 13.61
CA VAL A 116 -10.75 -6.79 13.50
C VAL A 116 -11.62 -6.04 14.51
N VAL A 117 -12.84 -5.67 14.13
CA VAL A 117 -13.84 -5.09 15.04
C VAL A 117 -14.13 -6.11 16.14
N ASP A 118 -14.23 -5.64 17.39
CA ASP A 118 -14.40 -6.47 18.59
C ASP A 118 -13.35 -7.59 18.70
N ASP A 119 -12.08 -7.27 18.45
CA ASP A 119 -10.98 -8.23 18.46
C ASP A 119 -10.94 -8.98 19.81
N PRO A 120 -11.02 -10.32 19.81
CA PRO A 120 -10.93 -11.10 21.05
C PRO A 120 -9.53 -11.07 21.68
N LEU A 121 -8.51 -10.62 20.94
CA LEU A 121 -7.15 -10.49 21.44
C LEU A 121 -6.88 -9.07 21.93
N ASP A 122 -6.22 -8.97 23.08
CA ASP A 122 -5.70 -7.68 23.57
C ASP A 122 -4.58 -7.19 22.65
N VAL A 123 -4.83 -6.08 21.95
CA VAL A 123 -3.92 -5.45 21.00
C VAL A 123 -2.73 -4.75 21.68
N HIS A 124 -2.83 -4.49 22.99
CA HIS A 124 -1.72 -3.96 23.78
C HIS A 124 -0.73 -5.05 24.17
N ASN A 125 -1.08 -6.33 24.03
CA ASN A 125 -0.15 -7.42 24.17
C ASN A 125 0.63 -7.62 22.84
N PRO A 126 1.96 -7.39 22.81
CA PRO A 126 2.76 -7.55 21.59
C PRO A 126 2.71 -8.96 21.00
N ASP A 127 2.48 -9.99 21.83
CA ASP A 127 2.38 -11.37 21.37
C ASP A 127 1.12 -11.62 20.53
N ASN A 128 0.14 -10.71 20.56
CA ASN A 128 -1.08 -10.79 19.74
C ASN A 128 -0.97 -10.01 18.42
N VAL A 129 0.16 -9.36 18.18
CA VAL A 129 0.38 -8.51 17.00
C VAL A 129 1.51 -9.08 16.16
N GLY A 130 1.27 -9.22 14.86
CA GLY A 130 2.29 -9.54 13.86
C GLY A 130 2.73 -8.28 13.11
N ILE A 131 3.97 -8.26 12.62
CA ILE A 131 4.46 -7.23 11.71
C ILE A 131 4.48 -7.78 10.30
N LYS A 132 3.87 -7.06 9.36
CA LYS A 132 3.79 -7.46 7.95
C LYS A 132 4.07 -6.27 7.06
N SER A 133 4.73 -6.49 5.93
CA SER A 133 4.89 -5.43 4.92
C SER A 133 3.55 -5.06 4.31
N LEU A 134 3.41 -3.80 3.92
CA LEU A 134 2.21 -3.33 3.23
C LEU A 134 2.00 -4.08 1.91
N TYR A 135 3.08 -4.52 1.24
CA TYR A 135 3.00 -5.39 0.08
C TYR A 135 2.38 -6.76 0.38
N GLU A 136 2.83 -7.45 1.43
CA GLU A 136 2.27 -8.75 1.82
C GLU A 136 0.78 -8.63 2.13
N ILE A 137 0.40 -7.61 2.90
CA ILE A 137 -0.99 -7.34 3.26
C ILE A 137 -1.80 -7.07 1.98
N SER A 138 -1.32 -6.22 1.10
CA SER A 138 -2.02 -5.81 -0.12
C SER A 138 -2.22 -6.92 -1.14
N ILE A 139 -1.27 -7.85 -1.24
CA ILE A 139 -1.44 -9.04 -2.09
C ILE A 139 -2.55 -9.93 -1.54
N LYS A 140 -2.57 -10.13 -0.23
CA LYS A 140 -3.52 -11.05 0.42
C LYS A 140 -4.92 -10.45 0.52
N ASP A 141 -5.04 -9.16 0.79
CA ASP A 141 -6.32 -8.44 0.85
C ASP A 141 -6.24 -7.13 0.07
N ARG A 142 -6.69 -7.20 -1.18
CA ARG A 142 -6.67 -6.07 -2.12
C ARG A 142 -7.66 -4.97 -1.78
N ARG A 143 -8.64 -5.22 -0.89
CA ARG A 143 -9.63 -4.21 -0.50
C ARG A 143 -8.98 -3.01 0.21
N LEU A 144 -7.80 -3.22 0.79
CA LEU A 144 -7.05 -2.23 1.54
C LEU A 144 -6.29 -1.22 0.65
N LEU A 145 -5.94 -1.62 -0.58
CA LEU A 145 -5.10 -0.87 -1.50
C LEU A 145 -5.50 0.60 -1.73
N PRO A 146 -6.80 0.94 -1.87
CA PRO A 146 -7.24 2.32 -2.09
C PRO A 146 -6.90 3.27 -0.93
N TYR A 147 -6.70 2.75 0.29
CA TYR A 147 -6.71 3.57 1.50
C TYR A 147 -5.32 3.88 2.05
N TRP A 148 -4.26 3.24 1.55
CA TRP A 148 -2.93 3.34 2.15
C TRP A 148 -2.34 4.75 2.19
N LEU A 149 -2.74 5.64 1.28
CA LEU A 149 -2.27 7.02 1.23
C LEU A 149 -3.03 7.97 2.16
N LEU A 150 -4.09 7.52 2.84
CA LEU A 150 -4.79 8.34 3.83
C LEU A 150 -3.83 8.75 4.95
N PRO A 151 -3.88 10.00 5.43
CA PRO A 151 -3.00 10.47 6.48
C PRO A 151 -3.35 9.86 7.85
N PRO A 152 -2.48 10.04 8.86
CA PRO A 152 -2.82 9.75 10.25
C PRO A 152 -4.15 10.39 10.68
N GLY A 153 -4.87 9.74 11.59
CA GLY A 153 -6.21 10.16 12.02
C GLY A 153 -7.34 9.60 11.16
N TYR A 154 -7.06 8.63 10.29
CA TYR A 154 -8.09 7.93 9.53
C TYR A 154 -8.27 6.49 10.03
N ARG A 155 -9.51 6.04 10.01
CA ARG A 155 -9.91 4.65 10.18
C ARG A 155 -10.82 4.23 9.03
N VAL A 156 -10.61 3.03 8.48
CA VAL A 156 -11.47 2.45 7.45
C VAL A 156 -11.99 1.12 7.96
N VAL A 157 -13.31 0.94 7.96
CA VAL A 157 -13.99 -0.29 8.40
C VAL A 157 -14.58 -0.98 7.18
N PHE A 158 -14.40 -2.30 7.07
CA PHE A 158 -14.82 -3.09 5.90
C PHE A 158 -16.12 -3.89 6.14
N GLU A 159 -16.89 -3.49 7.15
CA GLU A 159 -18.18 -4.08 7.49
C GLU A 159 -19.28 -3.61 6.53
N GLY A 160 -20.30 -4.43 6.27
CA GLY A 160 -21.48 -3.98 5.51
C GLY A 160 -21.30 -3.85 3.98
N GLY A 161 -20.19 -4.33 3.42
CA GLY A 161 -20.00 -4.48 1.96
C GLY A 161 -19.26 -3.32 1.29
N GLN A 162 -19.63 -2.06 1.54
CA GLN A 162 -18.84 -0.89 1.13
C GLN A 162 -18.01 -0.40 2.31
N PRO A 163 -16.70 -0.17 2.16
CA PRO A 163 -15.88 0.29 3.26
C PRO A 163 -16.28 1.71 3.70
N GLU A 164 -16.37 1.91 5.02
CA GLU A 164 -16.70 3.20 5.63
C GLU A 164 -15.42 3.87 6.13
N VAL A 165 -15.24 5.15 5.81
CA VAL A 165 -14.06 5.94 6.17
C VAL A 165 -14.44 6.93 7.28
N PHE A 166 -13.66 6.90 8.36
CA PHE A 166 -13.84 7.75 9.54
C PHE A 166 -12.61 8.60 9.78
N ARG A 167 -12.84 9.83 10.24
CA ARG A 167 -11.80 10.72 10.78
C ARG A 167 -11.84 10.64 12.31
N CYS A 168 -10.70 10.35 12.91
CA CYS A 168 -10.52 10.15 14.34
C CYS A 168 -9.65 11.26 14.94
#